data_AF-A0A5D6V7S1-F1
#
_entry.id   AF-A0A5D6V7S1-F1
#
_cell.length_a   1.000
_cell.length_b   1.000
_cell.length_c   1.000
_cell.angle_alpha   90.00
_cell.angle_beta   90.00
_cell.angle_gamma   90.00
#
_symmetry.space_group_name_H-M   'P 1'
#
loop_
_entity.id
_entity.type
_entity.pdbx_description
1 polymer ?
#
loop_
_entity_poly.entity_id
_entity_poly.type
_entity_poly.pdbx_seq_one_letter_code
_entity_poly.pdbx_strand_id
1 'polypeptide(L)'
;MPTTDFMPHPPAAPPAVPAPGSRQRLRVAQGIILLFHVTGFIGLGFSQAPSFYLRFVPLNLLLTAALLLAFQPNRSGGFYVFCLVTMLVGFGVEVLGVQNKIIFGNYEYGPVLGYAVLGVPLLIGLNWLMLTYMAGVLARYLPLPNILRAVVAALLMVGMDVCIEPVAVQFDFWRWMADVIPLQNFKGWLAVSFILQIFFNRSQFEKRNELAPFVYLVQLLFFFGLGLLS
;
A
#
# COMPACT_ATOMS: atom_id res chain seq x y z
N MET A 1 50.97 17.56 -36.75
CA MET A 1 49.79 17.66 -35.85
C MET A 1 48.63 17.00 -36.54
N PRO A 2 48.05 15.89 -36.03
CA PRO A 2 46.83 15.34 -36.60
C PRO A 2 45.61 16.00 -35.95
N THR A 3 44.70 16.47 -36.80
CA THR A 3 43.38 17.03 -36.46
C THR A 3 42.47 15.93 -35.92
N THR A 4 41.97 16.08 -34.70
CA THR A 4 40.94 15.24 -34.10
C THR A 4 39.60 15.52 -34.77
N ASP A 5 39.07 14.55 -35.48
CA ASP A 5 37.78 14.56 -36.15
C ASP A 5 36.66 14.48 -35.10
N PHE A 6 35.88 15.56 -34.94
CA PHE A 6 34.73 15.63 -34.04
C PHE A 6 33.52 15.00 -34.75
N MET A 7 33.29 13.70 -34.55
CA MET A 7 32.00 13.11 -34.91
C MET A 7 30.92 13.52 -33.89
N PRO A 8 29.80 14.14 -34.33
CA PRO A 8 28.68 14.44 -33.45
C PRO A 8 28.00 13.14 -32.97
N HIS A 9 27.72 13.06 -31.67
CA HIS A 9 26.96 11.96 -31.10
C HIS A 9 25.55 11.89 -31.74
N PRO A 10 25.06 10.70 -32.12
CA PRO A 10 23.73 10.56 -32.67
C PRO A 10 22.66 10.99 -31.65
N PRO A 11 21.55 11.61 -32.09
CA PRO A 11 20.49 12.04 -31.22
C PRO A 11 19.90 10.86 -30.45
N ALA A 12 19.59 11.08 -29.16
CA ALA A 12 18.96 10.08 -28.31
C ALA A 12 17.69 9.54 -28.96
N ALA A 13 17.55 8.21 -29.01
CA ALA A 13 16.37 7.57 -29.57
C ALA A 13 15.10 8.04 -28.82
N PRO A 14 14.00 8.32 -29.52
CA PRO A 14 12.75 8.73 -28.89
C PRO A 14 12.25 7.61 -27.95
N PRO A 15 11.59 7.97 -26.83
CA PRO A 15 11.07 6.99 -25.89
C PRO A 15 10.10 6.03 -26.60
N ALA A 16 10.28 4.73 -26.37
CA ALA A 16 9.48 3.69 -26.99
C ALA A 16 7.98 3.93 -26.72
N VAL A 17 7.18 3.99 -27.80
CA VAL A 17 5.72 4.10 -27.71
C VAL A 17 5.18 2.82 -27.05
N PRO A 18 4.41 2.90 -25.94
CA PRO A 18 3.86 1.72 -25.31
C PRO A 18 2.96 0.95 -26.29
N ALA A 19 3.09 -0.37 -26.34
CA ALA A 19 2.27 -1.21 -27.21
C ALA A 19 0.75 -0.96 -26.94
N PRO A 20 -0.10 -0.87 -27.98
CA PRO A 20 -1.53 -0.51 -27.84
C PRO A 20 -2.30 -1.28 -26.76
N GLY A 21 -1.95 -2.56 -26.54
CA GLY A 21 -2.58 -3.43 -25.54
C GLY A 21 -2.25 -3.11 -24.07
N SER A 22 -1.18 -2.36 -23.77
CA SER A 22 -0.81 -2.05 -22.38
C SER A 22 -1.75 -1.02 -21.75
N ARG A 23 -2.13 0.01 -22.51
CA ARG A 23 -3.04 1.07 -22.05
C ARG A 23 -4.46 0.55 -21.79
N GLN A 24 -4.96 -0.34 -22.64
CA GLN A 24 -6.28 -0.95 -22.44
C GLN A 24 -6.32 -1.79 -21.17
N ARG A 25 -5.31 -2.64 -20.94
CA ARG A 25 -5.18 -3.45 -19.72
C ARG A 25 -5.15 -2.58 -18.46
N LEU A 26 -4.38 -1.48 -18.49
CA LEU A 26 -4.30 -0.53 -17.38
C LEU A 26 -5.68 0.08 -17.05
N ARG A 27 -6.41 0.55 -18.08
CA ARG A 27 -7.75 1.12 -17.89
C ARG A 27 -8.74 0.11 -17.34
N VAL A 28 -8.69 -1.14 -17.79
CA VAL A 28 -9.54 -2.21 -17.25
C VAL A 28 -9.22 -2.46 -15.78
N ALA A 29 -7.94 -2.56 -15.41
CA ALA A 29 -7.54 -2.74 -14.01
C ALA A 29 -7.98 -1.56 -13.13
N GLN A 30 -7.79 -0.32 -13.60
CA GLN A 30 -8.28 0.88 -12.92
C GLN A 30 -9.79 0.87 -12.75
N GLY A 31 -10.54 0.49 -13.80
CA GLY A 31 -11.99 0.37 -13.75
C GLY A 31 -12.48 -0.68 -12.76
N ILE A 32 -11.83 -1.84 -12.69
CA ILE A 32 -12.13 -2.89 -11.70
C ILE A 32 -11.89 -2.37 -10.28
N ILE A 33 -10.73 -1.76 -10.02
CA ILE A 33 -10.41 -1.20 -8.69
C ILE A 33 -11.43 -0.14 -8.30
N LEU A 34 -11.74 0.78 -9.23
CA LEU A 34 -12.70 1.85 -8.98
C LEU A 34 -14.10 1.30 -8.70
N LEU A 35 -14.54 0.30 -9.47
CA LEU A 35 -15.84 -0.34 -9.25
C LEU A 35 -15.95 -0.90 -7.84
N PHE A 36 -14.97 -1.71 -7.40
CA PHE A 36 -15.01 -2.30 -6.06
C PHE A 36 -14.97 -1.25 -4.94
N HIS A 37 -14.14 -0.20 -5.08
CA HIS A 37 -14.04 0.86 -4.07
C HIS A 37 -15.28 1.74 -4.04
N VAL A 38 -15.87 2.10 -5.19
CA VAL A 38 -17.11 2.89 -5.24
C VAL A 38 -18.28 2.08 -4.70
N THR A 39 -18.41 0.80 -5.08
CA THR A 39 -19.45 -0.08 -4.52
C THR A 39 -19.28 -0.25 -3.01
N GLY A 40 -18.04 -0.43 -2.53
CA GLY A 40 -17.75 -0.47 -1.10
C GLY A 40 -18.08 0.85 -0.40
N PHE A 41 -17.77 1.98 -1.00
CA PHE A 41 -17.98 3.30 -0.41
C PHE A 41 -19.48 3.59 -0.26
N ILE A 42 -20.24 3.39 -1.34
CA ILE A 42 -21.69 3.55 -1.32
C ILE A 42 -22.33 2.55 -0.35
N GLY A 43 -21.88 1.31 -0.38
CA GLY A 43 -22.40 0.24 0.47
C GLY A 43 -22.16 0.44 1.96
N LEU A 44 -20.98 0.90 2.34
CA LEU A 44 -20.63 1.13 3.74
C LEU A 44 -21.16 2.47 4.27
N GLY A 45 -21.17 3.52 3.44
CA GLY A 45 -21.58 4.86 3.84
C GLY A 45 -23.09 5.12 3.80
N PHE A 46 -23.85 4.45 2.91
CA PHE A 46 -25.25 4.82 2.64
C PHE A 46 -26.24 3.64 2.63
N SER A 47 -25.77 2.40 2.72
CA SER A 47 -26.68 1.24 2.74
C SER A 47 -27.30 1.03 4.12
N GLN A 48 -28.52 0.49 4.14
CA GLN A 48 -29.17 0.00 5.36
C GLN A 48 -28.56 -1.33 5.86
N ALA A 49 -27.72 -1.99 5.07
CA ALA A 49 -27.04 -3.24 5.43
C ALA A 49 -25.51 -3.21 5.17
N PRO A 50 -24.73 -2.37 5.90
CA PRO A 50 -23.26 -2.28 5.71
C PRO A 50 -22.54 -3.62 5.90
N SER A 51 -23.05 -4.48 6.78
CA SER A 51 -22.48 -5.80 7.07
C SER A 51 -22.41 -6.75 5.88
N PHE A 52 -23.27 -6.57 4.87
CA PHE A 52 -23.19 -7.31 3.61
C PHE A 52 -21.92 -6.93 2.82
N TYR A 53 -21.62 -5.64 2.75
CA TYR A 53 -20.46 -5.11 2.02
C TYR A 53 -19.14 -5.42 2.72
N LEU A 54 -19.12 -5.46 4.07
CA LEU A 54 -17.94 -5.82 4.85
C LEU A 54 -17.38 -7.20 4.51
N ARG A 55 -18.23 -8.16 4.11
CA ARG A 55 -17.79 -9.51 3.70
C ARG A 55 -16.88 -9.51 2.47
N PHE A 56 -16.94 -8.45 1.66
CA PHE A 56 -16.13 -8.29 0.46
C PHE A 56 -14.82 -7.53 0.71
N VAL A 57 -14.57 -7.04 1.92
CA VAL A 57 -13.31 -6.35 2.26
C VAL A 57 -12.09 -7.27 2.02
N PRO A 58 -12.07 -8.54 2.48
CA PRO A 58 -10.98 -9.46 2.17
C PRO A 58 -10.77 -9.66 0.67
N LEU A 59 -11.86 -9.82 -0.08
CA LEU A 59 -11.81 -9.99 -1.53
C LEU A 59 -11.25 -8.74 -2.23
N ASN A 60 -11.70 -7.55 -1.84
CA ASN A 60 -11.23 -6.29 -2.41
C ASN A 60 -9.73 -6.09 -2.16
N LEU A 61 -9.26 -6.41 -0.95
CA LEU A 61 -7.84 -6.32 -0.59
C LEU A 61 -7.00 -7.28 -1.44
N LEU A 62 -7.43 -8.54 -1.56
CA LEU A 62 -6.76 -9.56 -2.37
C LEU A 62 -6.74 -9.20 -3.85
N LEU A 63 -7.88 -8.73 -4.39
CA LEU A 63 -8.00 -8.30 -5.78
C LEU A 63 -7.08 -7.13 -6.08
N THR A 64 -7.07 -6.13 -5.20
CA THR A 64 -6.21 -4.95 -5.33
C THR A 64 -4.74 -5.35 -5.29
N ALA A 65 -4.34 -6.20 -4.34
CA ALA A 65 -2.98 -6.72 -4.28
C ALA A 65 -2.61 -7.52 -5.54
N ALA A 66 -3.47 -8.41 -6.00
CA ALA A 66 -3.23 -9.23 -7.18
C ALA A 66 -3.03 -8.37 -8.42
N LEU A 67 -3.90 -7.36 -8.64
CA LEU A 67 -3.75 -6.42 -9.75
C LEU A 67 -2.47 -5.59 -9.63
N LEU A 68 -2.16 -5.09 -8.43
CA LEU A 68 -0.96 -4.30 -8.17
C LEU A 68 0.32 -5.09 -8.48
N LEU A 69 0.42 -6.33 -8.01
CA LEU A 69 1.54 -7.23 -8.29
C LEU A 69 1.57 -7.71 -9.76
N ALA A 70 0.40 -7.88 -10.38
CA ALA A 70 0.29 -8.20 -11.81
C ALA A 70 0.78 -7.06 -12.71
N PHE A 71 0.75 -5.81 -12.24
CA PHE A 71 1.29 -4.66 -12.98
C PHE A 71 2.77 -4.36 -12.70
N GLN A 72 3.44 -5.12 -11.82
CA GLN A 72 4.89 -5.01 -11.65
C GLN A 72 5.63 -5.49 -12.92
N PRO A 73 6.46 -4.64 -13.56
CA PRO A 73 7.34 -5.05 -14.65
C PRO A 73 8.50 -5.89 -14.11
N ASN A 74 9.03 -6.82 -14.91
CA ASN A 74 10.24 -7.59 -14.59
C ASN A 74 10.25 -8.17 -13.16
N ARG A 75 9.32 -9.09 -12.85
CA ARG A 75 9.20 -9.74 -11.53
C ARG A 75 10.40 -10.66 -11.25
N SER A 76 11.52 -10.04 -10.88
CA SER A 76 12.78 -10.71 -10.54
C SER A 76 12.68 -11.48 -9.22
N GLY A 77 13.64 -12.36 -8.94
CA GLY A 77 13.74 -12.99 -7.62
C GLY A 77 13.80 -11.97 -6.48
N GLY A 78 14.48 -10.83 -6.70
CA GLY A 78 14.54 -9.72 -5.74
C GLY A 78 13.18 -9.10 -5.43
N PHE A 79 12.25 -9.07 -6.40
CA PHE A 79 10.88 -8.61 -6.16
C PHE A 79 10.11 -9.59 -5.26
N TYR A 80 10.18 -10.89 -5.52
CA TYR A 80 9.50 -11.89 -4.69
C TYR A 80 10.07 -11.96 -3.27
N VAL A 81 11.39 -11.83 -3.12
CA VAL A 81 12.03 -11.71 -1.80
C VAL A 81 11.53 -10.47 -1.08
N PHE A 82 11.46 -9.33 -1.76
CA PHE A 82 10.89 -8.10 -1.18
C PHE A 82 9.44 -8.32 -0.72
N CYS A 83 8.59 -8.93 -1.55
CA CYS A 83 7.20 -9.21 -1.21
C CYS A 83 7.08 -10.07 0.04
N LEU A 84 7.77 -11.22 0.04
CA LEU A 84 7.71 -12.17 1.14
C LEU A 84 8.23 -11.56 2.45
N VAL A 85 9.41 -10.92 2.41
CA VAL A 85 10.02 -10.32 3.61
C VAL A 85 9.13 -9.20 4.16
N THR A 86 8.60 -8.33 3.30
CA THR A 86 7.74 -7.22 3.76
C THR A 86 6.45 -7.75 4.39
N MET A 87 5.82 -8.78 3.81
CA MET A 87 4.63 -9.40 4.39
C MET A 87 4.91 -10.04 5.75
N LEU A 88 5.99 -10.80 5.85
CA LEU A 88 6.36 -11.49 7.09
C LEU A 88 6.77 -10.53 8.19
N VAL A 89 7.55 -9.49 7.86
CA VAL A 89 7.95 -8.47 8.83
C VAL A 89 6.74 -7.65 9.27
N GLY A 90 5.91 -7.18 8.34
CA GLY A 90 4.69 -6.43 8.69
C GLY A 90 3.76 -7.24 9.58
N PHE A 91 3.47 -8.49 9.19
CA PHE A 91 2.66 -9.39 10.00
C PHE A 91 3.29 -9.69 11.38
N GLY A 92 4.60 -9.96 11.42
CA GLY A 92 5.31 -10.27 12.65
C GLY A 92 5.33 -9.11 13.64
N VAL A 93 5.50 -7.88 13.16
CA VAL A 93 5.45 -6.68 14.01
C VAL A 93 4.06 -6.48 14.59
N GLU A 94 3.00 -6.78 13.84
CA GLU A 94 1.61 -6.71 14.32
C GLU A 94 1.33 -7.77 15.39
N VAL A 95 1.84 -9.00 15.20
CA VAL A 95 1.73 -10.04 16.22
C VAL A 95 2.44 -9.61 17.51
N LEU A 96 3.65 -9.06 17.40
CA LEU A 96 4.37 -8.49 18.54
C LEU A 96 3.64 -7.29 19.15
N GLY A 97 2.95 -6.50 18.33
CA GLY A 97 2.14 -5.35 18.73
C GLY A 97 0.95 -5.76 19.59
N VAL A 98 0.13 -6.68 19.12
CA VAL A 98 -1.04 -7.22 19.84
C VAL A 98 -0.62 -7.91 21.14
N GLN A 99 0.46 -8.71 21.11
CA GLN A 99 0.91 -9.46 22.28
C GLN A 99 1.52 -8.56 23.36
N ASN A 100 2.40 -7.63 22.97
CA ASN A 100 3.17 -6.85 23.93
C ASN A 100 2.52 -5.50 24.27
N LYS A 101 1.64 -4.98 23.40
CA LYS A 101 0.95 -3.68 23.55
C LYS A 101 1.87 -2.46 23.57
N ILE A 102 3.18 -2.67 23.41
CA ILE A 102 4.25 -1.65 23.49
C ILE A 102 4.55 -1.03 22.11
N ILE A 103 4.21 -1.68 21.00
CA ILE A 103 4.53 -1.15 19.67
C ILE A 103 3.48 -0.14 19.23
N PHE A 104 2.22 -0.59 19.14
CA PHE A 104 1.12 0.23 18.63
C PHE A 104 0.15 0.70 19.74
N GLY A 105 0.13 0.00 20.88
CA GLY A 105 -0.83 0.21 21.96
C GLY A 105 -1.67 -1.05 22.20
N ASN A 106 -2.74 -0.92 22.99
CA ASN A 106 -3.62 -2.03 23.35
C ASN A 106 -4.85 -2.07 22.42
N TYR A 107 -4.84 -3.00 21.46
CA TYR A 107 -5.90 -3.21 20.48
C TYR A 107 -6.07 -4.70 20.18
N GLU A 108 -7.24 -5.05 19.66
CA GLU A 108 -7.57 -6.40 19.21
C GLU A 108 -8.21 -6.36 17.83
N TYR A 109 -7.84 -7.30 16.95
CA TYR A 109 -8.42 -7.39 15.62
C TYR A 109 -9.82 -8.00 15.66
N GLY A 110 -10.73 -7.42 14.88
CA GLY A 110 -12.06 -7.95 14.64
C GLY A 110 -12.09 -9.00 13.52
N PRO A 111 -13.27 -9.60 13.25
CA PRO A 111 -13.40 -10.72 12.33
C PRO A 111 -13.41 -10.32 10.84
N VAL A 112 -13.50 -9.02 10.52
CA VAL A 112 -13.78 -8.54 9.15
C VAL A 112 -12.69 -8.91 8.15
N LEU A 113 -11.43 -8.92 8.58
CA LEU A 113 -10.27 -9.21 7.73
C LEU A 113 -10.01 -10.70 7.52
N GLY A 114 -10.91 -11.57 8.01
CA GLY A 114 -10.86 -13.01 7.78
C GLY A 114 -9.95 -13.75 8.76
N TYR A 115 -9.27 -14.78 8.26
CA TYR A 115 -8.56 -15.74 9.10
C TYR A 115 -7.36 -15.10 9.83
N ALA A 116 -7.38 -15.18 11.16
CA ALA A 116 -6.35 -14.68 12.05
C ALA A 116 -5.42 -15.78 12.54
N VAL A 117 -4.14 -15.46 12.63
CA VAL A 117 -3.09 -16.30 13.21
C VAL A 117 -2.44 -15.50 14.33
N LEU A 118 -2.34 -16.08 15.52
CA LEU A 118 -1.81 -15.39 16.72
C LEU A 118 -2.50 -14.06 17.02
N GLY A 119 -3.81 -13.96 16.74
CA GLY A 119 -4.61 -12.75 16.96
C GLY A 119 -4.52 -11.70 15.85
N VAL A 120 -3.76 -11.94 14.78
CA VAL A 120 -3.60 -11.00 13.65
C VAL A 120 -4.10 -11.63 12.35
N PRO A 121 -4.98 -10.95 11.57
CA PRO A 121 -5.39 -11.40 10.25
C PRO A 121 -4.23 -11.50 9.28
N LEU A 122 -4.13 -12.60 8.51
CA LEU A 122 -3.06 -12.77 7.51
C LEU A 122 -3.04 -11.65 6.45
N LEU A 123 -4.21 -11.07 6.18
CA LEU A 123 -4.37 -9.95 5.26
C LEU A 123 -3.65 -8.68 5.71
N ILE A 124 -3.33 -8.52 6.99
CA ILE A 124 -2.55 -7.38 7.48
C ILE A 124 -1.12 -7.41 6.93
N GLY A 125 -0.50 -8.58 6.83
CA GLY A 125 0.82 -8.71 6.17
C GLY A 125 0.77 -8.27 4.70
N LEU A 126 -0.32 -8.61 4.00
CA LEU A 126 -0.55 -8.16 2.63
C LEU A 126 -0.78 -6.66 2.54
N ASN A 127 -1.51 -6.08 3.50
CA ASN A 127 -1.72 -4.63 3.59
C ASN A 127 -0.39 -3.88 3.76
N TRP A 128 0.47 -4.35 4.69
CA TRP A 128 1.83 -3.82 4.87
C TRP A 128 2.64 -3.86 3.57
N LEU A 129 2.58 -4.97 2.83
CA LEU A 129 3.23 -5.07 1.52
C LEU A 129 2.69 -4.03 0.54
N MET A 130 1.38 -3.94 0.36
CA MET A 130 0.77 -3.02 -0.59
C MET A 130 1.14 -1.57 -0.27
N LEU A 131 0.96 -1.14 0.98
CA LEU A 131 1.26 0.22 1.41
C LEU A 131 2.75 0.53 1.23
N THR A 132 3.64 -0.38 1.65
CA THR A 132 5.09 -0.22 1.45
C THR A 132 5.43 -0.05 -0.02
N TYR A 133 4.87 -0.91 -0.86
CA TYR A 133 5.15 -0.93 -2.28
C TYR A 133 4.62 0.32 -3.00
N MET A 134 3.37 0.72 -2.75
CA MET A 134 2.77 1.91 -3.38
C MET A 134 3.45 3.20 -2.93
N ALA A 135 3.66 3.39 -1.63
CA ALA A 135 4.31 4.57 -1.09
C ALA A 135 5.76 4.68 -1.58
N GLY A 136 6.47 3.55 -1.64
CA GLY A 136 7.82 3.48 -2.17
C GLY A 136 7.89 3.87 -3.66
N VAL A 137 6.97 3.35 -4.49
CA VAL A 137 6.84 3.74 -5.91
C VAL A 137 6.49 5.22 -6.05
N LEU A 138 5.57 5.74 -5.25
CA LEU A 138 5.18 7.16 -5.26
C LEU A 138 6.36 8.08 -4.93
N ALA A 139 7.15 7.74 -3.90
CA ALA A 139 8.33 8.52 -3.53
C ALA A 139 9.43 8.52 -4.62
N ARG A 140 9.41 7.60 -5.58
CA ARG A 140 10.35 7.61 -6.72
C ARG A 140 10.07 8.73 -7.72
N TYR A 141 8.86 9.28 -7.77
CA TYR A 141 8.55 10.44 -8.63
C TYR A 141 9.24 11.72 -8.13
N LEU A 142 9.71 11.73 -6.88
CA LEU A 142 10.44 12.85 -6.32
C LEU A 142 11.95 12.73 -6.61
N PRO A 143 12.62 13.84 -7.01
CA PRO A 143 14.06 13.88 -7.25
C PRO A 143 14.85 13.96 -5.93
N LEU A 144 14.60 13.02 -5.01
CA LEU A 144 15.19 12.97 -3.67
C LEU A 144 16.22 11.83 -3.53
N PRO A 145 17.21 11.95 -2.64
CA PRO A 145 18.08 10.83 -2.27
C PRO A 145 17.28 9.72 -1.56
N ASN A 146 17.83 8.50 -1.56
CA ASN A 146 17.12 7.30 -1.07
C ASN A 146 16.61 7.43 0.38
N ILE A 147 17.36 8.08 1.27
CA ILE A 147 16.93 8.27 2.67
C ILE A 147 15.71 9.19 2.73
N LEU A 148 15.73 10.33 2.04
CA LEU A 148 14.59 11.25 2.00
C LEU A 148 13.38 10.63 1.30
N ARG A 149 13.58 9.80 0.27
CA ARG A 149 12.49 9.01 -0.33
C ARG A 149 11.88 8.05 0.69
N ALA A 150 12.69 7.40 1.53
CA ALA A 150 12.18 6.52 2.58
C ALA A 150 11.37 7.31 3.63
N VAL A 151 11.82 8.50 4.01
CA VAL A 151 11.06 9.39 4.91
C VAL A 151 9.71 9.76 4.29
N VAL A 152 9.70 10.23 3.04
CA VAL A 152 8.44 10.61 2.36
C VAL A 152 7.50 9.42 2.24
N ALA A 153 8.01 8.25 1.83
CA ALA A 153 7.19 7.06 1.71
C ALA A 153 6.64 6.59 3.07
N ALA A 154 7.42 6.69 4.15
CA ALA A 154 6.95 6.38 5.49
C ALA A 154 5.85 7.35 5.95
N LEU A 155 5.98 8.65 5.65
CA LEU A 155 4.94 9.64 5.93
C LEU A 155 3.66 9.38 5.12
N LEU A 156 3.78 8.92 3.86
CA LEU A 156 2.62 8.49 3.07
C LEU A 156 1.91 7.31 3.73
N MET A 157 2.66 6.29 4.18
CA MET A 157 2.07 5.14 4.88
C MET A 157 1.36 5.54 6.17
N VAL A 158 1.96 6.40 7.00
CA VAL A 158 1.31 6.92 8.22
C VAL A 158 0.11 7.80 7.89
N GLY A 159 0.18 8.61 6.83
CA GLY A 159 -0.96 9.42 6.39
C GLY A 159 -2.14 8.56 5.93
N MET A 160 -1.86 7.43 5.28
CA MET A 160 -2.89 6.43 4.96
C MET A 160 -3.45 5.78 6.23
N ASP A 161 -2.59 5.39 7.17
CA ASP A 161 -2.99 4.79 8.46
C ASP A 161 -3.95 5.71 9.23
N VAL A 162 -3.63 7.00 9.33
CA VAL A 162 -4.52 8.03 9.92
C VAL A 162 -5.91 8.06 9.26
N CYS A 163 -5.99 7.82 7.95
CA CYS A 163 -7.28 7.77 7.24
C CYS A 163 -8.02 6.44 7.49
N ILE A 164 -7.29 5.33 7.67
CA ILE A 164 -7.86 4.01 7.90
C ILE A 164 -8.44 3.90 9.31
N GLU A 165 -7.76 4.45 10.33
CA GLU A 165 -8.11 4.28 11.75
C GLU A 165 -9.59 4.57 12.09
N PRO A 166 -10.20 5.71 11.71
CA PRO A 166 -11.62 5.97 12.03
C PRO A 166 -12.56 4.93 11.43
N VAL A 167 -12.30 4.55 10.18
CA VAL A 167 -13.08 3.56 9.43
C VAL A 167 -12.90 2.16 10.04
N ALA A 168 -11.67 1.83 10.45
CA ALA A 168 -11.34 0.55 11.06
C ALA A 168 -12.04 0.36 12.40
N VAL A 169 -12.10 1.40 13.24
CA VAL A 169 -12.83 1.36 14.51
C VAL A 169 -14.34 1.27 14.27
N GLN A 170 -14.87 2.08 13.35
CA GLN A 170 -16.31 2.09 13.03
C GLN A 170 -16.80 0.73 12.51
N PHE A 171 -16.03 0.09 11.63
CA PHE A 171 -16.42 -1.16 10.97
C PHE A 171 -15.80 -2.41 11.58
N ASP A 172 -15.25 -2.32 12.80
CA ASP A 172 -14.74 -3.46 13.55
C ASP A 172 -13.63 -4.24 12.83
N PHE A 173 -12.70 -3.52 12.19
CA PHE A 173 -11.47 -4.12 11.69
C PHE A 173 -10.52 -4.40 12.85
N TRP A 174 -10.43 -3.45 13.78
CA TRP A 174 -9.82 -3.61 15.09
C TRP A 174 -10.48 -2.63 16.06
N ARG A 175 -10.32 -2.91 17.36
CA ARG A 175 -10.82 -2.06 18.45
C ARG A 175 -9.69 -1.69 19.38
N TRP A 176 -9.65 -0.42 19.78
CA TRP A 176 -8.75 0.09 20.80
C TRP A 176 -9.38 -0.10 22.17
N MET A 177 -8.67 -0.70 23.12
CA MET A 177 -9.22 -1.01 24.45
C MET A 177 -9.59 0.21 25.29
N ALA A 178 -9.01 1.38 24.98
CA ALA A 178 -9.30 2.64 25.65
C ALA A 178 -10.22 3.56 24.84
N ASP A 179 -10.84 3.05 23.76
CA ASP A 179 -11.66 3.80 22.79
C ASP A 179 -10.99 5.06 22.21
N VAL A 180 -9.66 5.15 22.33
CA VAL A 180 -8.83 6.25 21.83
C VAL A 180 -7.66 5.67 21.08
N ILE A 181 -7.42 6.18 19.87
CA ILE A 181 -6.28 5.82 19.05
C ILE A 181 -5.02 6.46 19.68
N PRO A 182 -4.06 5.67 20.17
CA PRO A 182 -2.89 6.22 20.86
C PRO A 182 -1.90 6.82 19.86
N LEU A 183 -1.27 7.95 20.22
CA LEU A 183 -0.16 8.52 19.43
C LEU A 183 1.02 7.54 19.27
N GLN A 184 1.10 6.53 20.13
CA GLN A 184 2.04 5.42 20.03
C GLN A 184 1.86 4.61 18.75
N ASN A 185 0.62 4.42 18.26
CA ASN A 185 0.33 3.73 17.01
C ASN A 185 1.07 4.39 15.85
N PHE A 186 0.86 5.70 15.66
CA PHE A 186 1.48 6.45 14.57
C PHE A 186 3.01 6.51 14.65
N LYS A 187 3.59 6.52 15.87
CA LYS A 187 5.05 6.43 16.06
C LYS A 187 5.58 5.04 15.66
N GLY A 188 4.87 3.98 16.07
CA GLY A 188 5.18 2.61 15.67
C GLY A 188 5.11 2.43 14.16
N TRP A 189 4.01 2.88 13.54
CA TRP A 189 3.84 2.86 12.09
C TRP A 189 4.92 3.64 11.36
N LEU A 190 5.30 4.83 11.84
CA LEU A 190 6.37 5.62 11.24
C LEU A 190 7.71 4.87 11.27
N ALA A 191 8.06 4.28 12.42
CA ALA A 191 9.32 3.56 12.58
C ALA A 191 9.39 2.31 11.68
N VAL A 192 8.34 1.50 11.70
CA VAL A 192 8.26 0.25 10.91
C VAL A 192 8.23 0.58 9.42
N SER A 193 7.40 1.55 9.02
CA SER A 193 7.32 2.01 7.63
C SER A 193 8.67 2.51 7.14
N PHE A 194 9.39 3.31 7.94
CA PHE A 194 10.71 3.80 7.54
C PHE A 194 11.72 2.67 7.31
N ILE A 195 11.75 1.65 8.18
CA ILE A 195 12.61 0.47 8.02
C ILE A 195 12.26 -0.29 6.73
N LEU A 196 10.97 -0.56 6.51
CA LEU A 196 10.49 -1.24 5.31
C LEU A 196 10.78 -0.43 4.04
N GLN A 197 10.75 0.90 4.10
CA GLN A 197 11.09 1.77 2.98
C GLN A 197 12.60 1.83 2.69
N ILE A 198 13.45 1.75 3.71
CA ILE A 198 14.89 1.53 3.52
C ILE A 198 15.11 0.18 2.81
N PHE A 199 14.45 -0.87 3.27
CA PHE A 199 14.54 -2.19 2.65
C PHE A 199 14.02 -2.18 1.20
N PHE A 200 12.89 -1.51 0.93
CA PHE A 200 12.39 -1.26 -0.42
C PHE A 200 13.47 -0.60 -1.26
N ASN A 201 14.05 0.51 -0.83
CA ASN A 201 15.05 1.23 -1.63
C ASN A 201 16.32 0.42 -1.91
N ARG A 202 16.67 -0.54 -1.05
CA ARG A 202 17.84 -1.43 -1.23
C ARG A 202 17.53 -2.67 -2.07
N SER A 203 16.26 -3.06 -2.18
CA SER A 203 15.83 -4.26 -2.89
C SER A 203 16.03 -4.12 -4.40
N GLN A 204 16.64 -5.15 -5.01
CA GLN A 204 17.05 -5.16 -6.42
C GLN A 204 15.90 -5.61 -7.34
N PHE A 205 14.99 -4.67 -7.64
CA PHE A 205 13.97 -4.84 -8.66
C PHE A 205 13.51 -3.49 -9.21
N GLU A 206 12.76 -3.49 -10.31
CA GLU A 206 12.28 -2.27 -10.96
C GLU A 206 11.24 -1.53 -10.09
N LYS A 207 11.54 -0.30 -9.65
CA LYS A 207 10.68 0.48 -8.75
C LYS A 207 9.66 1.34 -9.49
N ARG A 208 8.94 0.73 -10.42
CA ARG A 208 7.91 1.39 -11.24
C ARG A 208 6.66 0.53 -11.29
N ASN A 209 5.51 1.15 -11.12
CA ASN A 209 4.21 0.52 -11.33
C ASN A 209 3.21 1.59 -11.73
N GLU A 210 2.59 1.44 -12.89
CA GLU A 210 1.66 2.45 -13.43
C GLU A 210 0.31 2.46 -12.70
N LEU A 211 -0.02 1.37 -12.01
CA LEU A 211 -1.26 1.24 -11.24
C LEU A 211 -1.11 1.80 -9.82
N ALA A 212 0.09 1.75 -9.23
CA ALA A 212 0.32 2.12 -7.83
C ALA A 212 -0.17 3.53 -7.43
N PRO A 213 0.09 4.62 -8.20
CA PRO A 213 -0.43 5.94 -7.85
C PRO A 213 -1.96 5.99 -7.81
N PHE A 214 -2.60 5.29 -8.75
CA PHE A 214 -4.06 5.23 -8.85
C PHE A 214 -4.65 4.45 -7.66
N VAL A 215 -4.10 3.28 -7.33
CA VAL A 215 -4.57 2.48 -6.19
C VAL A 215 -4.44 3.27 -4.88
N TYR A 216 -3.28 3.88 -4.65
CA TYR A 216 -3.06 4.67 -3.45
C TYR A 216 -4.06 5.83 -3.33
N LEU A 217 -4.28 6.57 -4.42
CA LEU A 217 -5.24 7.68 -4.41
C LEU A 217 -6.67 7.20 -4.15
N VAL A 218 -7.10 6.11 -4.82
CA VAL A 218 -8.44 5.56 -4.63
C VAL A 218 -8.64 5.08 -3.18
N GLN A 219 -7.65 4.40 -2.60
CA GLN A 219 -7.72 3.99 -1.19
C GLN A 219 -7.75 5.19 -0.25
N LEU A 220 -6.90 6.20 -0.49
CA LEU A 220 -6.86 7.40 0.33
C LEU A 220 -8.23 8.10 0.32
N LEU A 221 -8.80 8.32 -0.87
CA LEU A 221 -10.11 8.95 -1.01
C LEU A 221 -11.24 8.10 -0.42
N PHE A 222 -11.16 6.78 -0.53
CA PHE A 222 -12.12 5.85 0.06
C PHE A 222 -12.14 5.96 1.58
N PHE A 223 -10.97 5.82 2.23
CA PHE A 223 -10.88 5.84 3.68
C PHE A 223 -11.11 7.23 4.25
N PHE A 224 -10.51 8.26 3.64
CA PHE A 224 -10.74 9.65 4.03
C PHE A 224 -12.23 10.03 3.89
N GLY A 225 -12.86 9.68 2.77
CA GLY A 225 -14.27 9.98 2.54
C GLY A 225 -15.21 9.25 3.51
N LEU A 226 -14.96 7.97 3.80
CA LEU A 226 -15.74 7.23 4.79
C LEU A 226 -15.53 7.82 6.19
N GLY A 227 -14.29 8.12 6.56
CA GLY A 227 -13.97 8.73 7.86
C GLY A 227 -14.60 10.11 8.08
N LEU A 228 -14.96 10.85 7.02
CA LEU A 228 -15.74 12.10 7.12
C LEU A 228 -17.23 11.87 7.35
N LEU A 229 -17.75 10.68 7.06
CA LEU A 229 -19.14 10.29 7.31
C LEU A 229 -19.35 9.66 8.69
N SER A 230 -18.26 9.27 9.35
CA SER A 230 -18.20 8.57 10.64
C SER A 230 -18.43 9.47 11.84
#